data_AF-A0A925K8I4-F1
#
_entry.id   AF-A0A925K8I4-F1
#
_cell.length_a   1.000
_cell.length_b   1.000
_cell.length_c   1.000
_cell.angle_alpha   90.00
_cell.angle_beta   90.00
_cell.angle_gamma   90.00
#
_symmetry.space_group_name_H-M   'P 1'
#
loop_
_entity.id
_entity.type
_entity.pdbx_description
1 polymer ?
#
loop_
_entity_poly.entity_id
_entity_poly.type
_entity_poly.pdbx_seq_one_letter_code
_entity_poly.pdbx_strand_id
1 'polypeptide(L)'
;MKLSRKLKVLNGVTCIRVRMGITQQALAQYLGISKSLVSMVENNRRTLPFSALKRVSELEINVCEAGVLLGNQGYKLPAYEESVSEKMIREGREEINRLRLKELQFQLNHMITRHQSILAELQHLNLAINVTDSQTSAFGLRSFERGKELLLKKLNRCDQRARAKIEGKIAMLEHIIASYQPQPAEEMEDVGTGSKLVPAYINVLPKGYKVSSDNIRLTCPQISRQLFPPYYLYPPVPAPV
;
A
#
# COMPACT_ATOMS: atom_id res chain seq x y z
N MET A 1 -7.46 17.25 39.26
CA MET A 1 -7.22 17.91 37.96
C MET A 1 -8.45 17.75 37.05
N LYS A 2 -9.19 18.85 36.82
CA LYS A 2 -9.97 19.23 35.62
C LYS A 2 -10.60 18.11 34.75
N LEU A 3 -11.73 17.55 35.20
CA LEU A 3 -12.69 16.85 34.32
C LEU A 3 -13.41 17.80 33.34
N SER A 4 -13.30 19.11 33.55
CA SER A 4 -13.85 20.16 32.66
C SER A 4 -13.17 20.28 31.29
N ARG A 5 -12.13 19.48 30.98
CA ARG A 5 -11.39 19.55 29.70
C ARG A 5 -11.96 18.71 28.57
N LYS A 6 -13.04 17.94 28.75
CA LYS A 6 -13.50 17.00 27.70
C LYS A 6 -14.98 16.98 27.33
N LEU A 7 -15.79 17.92 27.83
CA LEU A 7 -17.05 18.23 27.15
C LEU A 7 -16.73 19.19 25.99
N LYS A 8 -16.15 18.66 24.90
CA LYS A 8 -16.17 19.37 23.62
C LYS A 8 -17.65 19.45 23.24
N VAL A 9 -18.21 20.65 23.28
CA VAL A 9 -19.53 20.92 22.72
C VAL A 9 -19.47 20.47 21.27
N LEU A 10 -20.24 19.44 20.93
CA LEU A 10 -20.32 18.91 19.58
C LEU A 10 -21.05 19.96 18.75
N ASN A 11 -20.32 20.68 17.90
CA ASN A 11 -20.87 21.71 17.03
C ASN A 11 -20.72 21.32 15.56
N GLY A 12 -21.61 21.85 14.72
CA GLY A 12 -21.59 21.69 13.27
C GLY A 12 -21.53 20.22 12.81
N VAL A 13 -20.61 19.95 11.89
CA VAL A 13 -20.46 18.65 11.20
C VAL A 13 -20.29 17.48 12.17
N THR A 14 -19.56 17.67 13.27
CA THR A 14 -19.36 16.60 14.27
C THR A 14 -20.65 16.25 15.00
N CYS A 15 -21.50 17.25 15.28
CA CYS A 15 -22.80 17.04 15.90
C CYS A 15 -23.69 16.18 15.01
N ILE A 16 -23.81 16.55 13.73
CA ILE A 16 -24.59 15.80 12.74
C ILE A 16 -24.10 14.35 12.66
N ARG A 17 -22.77 14.16 12.54
CA ARG A 17 -22.17 12.82 12.47
C ARG A 17 -22.51 11.95 13.68
N VAL A 18 -22.39 12.50 14.89
CA VAL A 18 -22.65 11.78 16.15
C VAL A 18 -24.15 11.50 16.29
N ARG A 19 -25.02 12.47 15.96
CA ARG A 19 -26.48 12.28 15.97
C ARG A 19 -26.93 11.17 15.02
N MET A 20 -26.27 11.04 13.87
CA MET A 20 -26.55 9.97 12.92
C MET A 20 -25.87 8.64 13.26
N GLY A 21 -24.97 8.60 14.26
CA GLY A 21 -24.25 7.39 14.63
C GLY A 21 -23.25 6.89 13.57
N ILE A 22 -22.75 7.76 12.70
CA ILE A 22 -21.93 7.34 11.54
C ILE A 22 -20.43 7.59 11.75
N THR A 23 -19.62 6.83 11.02
CA THR A 23 -18.15 7.00 11.04
C THR A 23 -17.71 8.20 10.21
N GLN A 24 -16.51 8.72 10.48
CA GLN A 24 -15.92 9.79 9.65
C GLN A 24 -15.75 9.36 8.18
N GLN A 25 -15.53 8.06 7.93
CA GLN A 25 -15.37 7.52 6.58
C GLN A 25 -16.69 7.57 5.82
N ALA A 26 -17.78 7.13 6.44
CA ALA A 26 -19.11 7.17 5.83
C ALA A 26 -19.56 8.61 5.52
N LEU A 27 -19.32 9.53 6.45
CA LEU A 27 -19.60 10.95 6.21
C LEU A 27 -18.74 11.52 5.08
N ALA A 28 -17.46 11.17 5.03
CA ALA A 28 -16.55 11.62 3.98
C ALA A 28 -17.01 11.16 2.58
N GLN A 29 -17.44 9.90 2.48
CA GLN A 29 -18.02 9.34 1.26
C GLN A 29 -19.28 10.12 0.86
N TYR A 30 -20.26 10.27 1.76
CA TYR A 30 -21.48 11.03 1.48
C TYR A 30 -21.20 12.46 0.99
N LEU A 31 -20.26 13.15 1.63
CA LEU A 31 -19.87 14.51 1.27
C LEU A 31 -19.00 14.61 0.00
N GLY A 32 -18.52 13.50 -0.55
CA GLY A 32 -17.61 13.50 -1.69
C GLY A 32 -16.24 14.11 -1.37
N ILE A 33 -15.74 13.93 -0.15
CA ILE A 33 -14.45 14.47 0.31
C ILE A 33 -13.59 13.40 0.99
N SER A 34 -12.32 13.71 1.23
CA SER A 34 -11.44 12.77 1.95
C SER A 34 -11.77 12.71 3.46
N LYS A 35 -11.60 11.53 4.07
CA LYS A 35 -11.68 11.34 5.53
C LYS A 35 -10.76 12.29 6.30
N SER A 36 -9.56 12.55 5.76
CA SER A 36 -8.61 13.50 6.34
C SER A 36 -9.18 14.92 6.40
N LEU A 37 -9.89 15.36 5.35
CA LEU A 37 -10.56 16.66 5.34
C LEU A 37 -11.68 16.71 6.39
N VAL A 38 -12.51 15.67 6.51
CA VAL A 38 -13.52 15.59 7.58
C VAL A 38 -12.85 15.73 8.95
N SER A 39 -11.78 14.97 9.22
CA SER A 39 -11.04 15.05 10.48
C SER A 39 -10.46 16.44 10.74
N MET A 40 -9.91 17.11 9.72
CA MET A 40 -9.41 18.49 9.86
C MET A 40 -10.53 19.49 10.15
N VAL A 41 -11.70 19.32 9.53
CA VAL A 41 -12.88 20.15 9.75
C VAL A 41 -13.42 19.97 11.17
N GLU A 42 -13.60 18.73 11.63
CA GLU A 42 -14.05 18.44 13.01
C GLU A 42 -13.09 18.97 14.09
N ASN A 43 -11.81 19.16 13.73
CA ASN A 43 -10.80 19.75 14.58
C ASN A 43 -10.64 21.27 14.39
N ASN A 44 -11.53 21.91 13.62
CA ASN A 44 -11.49 23.34 13.29
C ASN A 44 -10.16 23.80 12.65
N ARG A 45 -9.48 22.90 11.92
CA ARG A 45 -8.21 23.18 11.22
C ARG A 45 -8.40 23.62 9.78
N ARG A 46 -9.54 23.28 9.16
CA ARG A 46 -9.91 23.67 7.79
C ARG A 46 -11.43 23.88 7.69
N THR A 47 -11.82 24.64 6.67
CA THR A 47 -13.23 24.81 6.27
C THR A 47 -13.62 23.79 5.21
N LEU A 48 -14.92 23.51 5.11
CA LEU A 48 -15.46 22.65 4.05
C LEU A 48 -15.53 23.40 2.71
N PRO A 49 -15.30 22.72 1.57
CA PRO A 49 -15.61 23.29 0.27
C PRO A 49 -17.12 23.50 0.12
N PHE A 50 -17.52 24.48 -0.68
CA PHE A 50 -18.92 24.87 -0.85
C PHE A 50 -19.84 23.69 -1.25
N SER A 51 -19.36 22.81 -2.14
CA SER A 51 -20.09 21.60 -2.56
C SER A 51 -20.41 20.65 -1.39
N ALA A 52 -19.43 20.42 -0.50
CA ALA A 52 -19.63 19.60 0.69
C ALA A 52 -20.53 20.31 1.70
N LEU A 53 -20.41 21.63 1.82
CA LEU A 53 -21.23 22.45 2.72
C LEU A 53 -22.72 22.35 2.35
N LYS A 54 -23.05 22.40 1.05
CA LYS A 54 -24.40 22.17 0.54
C LYS A 54 -24.96 20.81 0.96
N ARG A 55 -24.17 19.73 0.78
CA ARG A 55 -24.58 18.37 1.19
C ARG A 55 -24.73 18.24 2.71
N VAL A 56 -23.90 18.91 3.50
CA VAL A 56 -24.06 18.95 4.97
C VAL A 56 -25.38 19.60 5.35
N SER A 57 -25.75 20.73 4.73
CA SER A 57 -27.05 21.37 4.99
C SER A 57 -28.24 20.49 4.57
N GLU A 58 -28.16 19.80 3.43
CA GLU A 58 -29.19 18.82 3.02
C GLU A 58 -29.31 17.69 4.06
N LEU A 59 -28.17 17.18 4.55
CA LEU A 59 -28.14 16.16 5.60
C LEU A 59 -28.75 16.66 6.92
N GLU A 60 -28.46 17.91 7.29
CA GLU A 60 -28.99 18.53 8.50
C GLU A 60 -30.51 18.71 8.43
N ILE A 61 -31.04 19.16 7.29
CA ILE A 61 -32.48 19.26 7.04
C ILE A 61 -33.13 17.87 7.18
N ASN A 62 -32.57 16.86 6.50
CA ASN A 62 -33.09 15.49 6.54
C ASN A 62 -33.09 14.90 7.96
N VAL A 63 -32.03 15.15 8.74
CA VAL A 63 -31.93 14.68 10.13
C VAL A 63 -32.92 15.41 11.04
N CYS A 64 -33.16 16.70 10.81
CA CYS A 64 -34.16 17.47 11.55
C CYS A 64 -35.59 16.99 11.23
N GLU A 65 -35.91 16.76 9.96
CA GLU A 65 -37.21 16.24 9.53
C GLU A 65 -37.46 14.82 10.07
N ALA A 66 -36.46 13.94 9.97
CA ALA A 66 -36.57 12.57 10.46
C ALA A 66 -36.56 12.46 11.98
N GLY A 67 -35.86 13.37 12.67
CA GLY A 67 -35.81 13.43 14.14
C GLY A 67 -37.18 13.72 14.78
N VAL A 68 -38.14 14.24 14.02
CA VAL A 68 -39.55 14.39 14.46
C VAL A 68 -40.32 13.06 14.38
N LEU A 69 -39.86 12.10 13.57
CA LEU A 69 -40.60 10.88 13.24
C LEU A 69 -39.99 9.59 13.79
N LEU A 70 -38.67 9.54 14.01
CA LEU A 70 -37.94 8.30 14.31
C LEU A 70 -37.31 8.35 15.70
N GLY A 71 -38.07 7.91 16.71
CA GLY A 71 -37.50 7.53 18.00
C GLY A 71 -36.49 6.39 17.81
N ASN A 72 -35.22 6.67 18.07
CA ASN A 72 -34.09 5.73 18.20
C ASN A 72 -33.82 4.70 17.08
N GLN A 73 -34.57 4.67 15.98
CA GLN A 73 -34.21 3.83 14.83
C GLN A 73 -33.06 4.50 14.07
N GLY A 74 -31.89 3.87 14.11
CA GLY A 74 -30.65 4.40 13.53
C GLY A 74 -30.83 4.85 12.08
N TYR A 75 -30.39 6.07 11.79
CA TYR A 75 -30.49 6.66 10.46
C TYR A 75 -29.59 5.90 9.48
N LYS A 76 -30.16 5.22 8.50
CA LYS A 76 -29.39 4.64 7.38
C LYS A 76 -29.10 5.75 6.39
N LEU A 77 -27.83 6.07 6.16
CA LEU A 77 -27.49 7.00 5.08
C LEU A 77 -27.98 6.44 3.75
N PRO A 78 -28.47 7.30 2.84
CA PRO A 78 -28.69 6.88 1.46
C PRO A 78 -27.38 6.29 0.91
N ALA A 79 -27.51 5.19 0.18
CA ALA A 79 -26.36 4.54 -0.44
C ALA A 79 -25.61 5.58 -1.29
N TYR A 80 -24.30 5.67 -1.08
CA TYR A 80 -23.47 6.57 -1.88
C TYR A 80 -23.42 6.03 -3.31
N GLU A 81 -24.12 6.70 -4.23
CA GLU A 81 -23.96 6.45 -5.66
C GLU A 81 -22.71 7.18 -6.13
N GLU A 82 -21.64 6.42 -6.32
CA GLU A 82 -20.39 6.93 -6.86
C GLU A 82 -20.64 7.45 -8.28
N SER A 83 -20.29 8.72 -8.52
CA SER A 83 -20.44 9.29 -9.86
C SER A 83 -19.50 8.60 -10.87
N VAL A 84 -19.90 8.58 -12.14
CA VAL A 84 -19.08 7.96 -13.22
C VAL A 84 -17.66 8.55 -13.25
N SER A 85 -17.53 9.86 -13.02
CA SER A 85 -16.24 10.54 -12.97
C SER A 85 -15.39 10.12 -11.77
N GLU A 86 -15.98 9.97 -10.59
CA GLU A 86 -15.26 9.49 -9.39
C GLU A 86 -14.80 8.04 -9.54
N LYS A 87 -15.67 7.18 -10.09
CA LYS A 87 -15.33 5.79 -10.39
C LYS A 87 -14.13 5.72 -11.34
N MET A 88 -14.14 6.51 -12.42
CA MET A 88 -13.03 6.58 -13.37
C MET A 88 -11.74 7.10 -12.71
N ILE A 89 -11.83 8.10 -11.83
CA ILE A 89 -10.68 8.61 -11.07
C ILE A 89 -10.12 7.52 -10.12
N ARG A 90 -11.00 6.76 -9.47
CA ARG A 90 -10.59 5.65 -8.58
C ARG A 90 -9.86 4.57 -9.35
N GLU A 91 -10.45 4.09 -10.45
CA GLU A 91 -9.87 3.07 -11.32
C GLU A 91 -8.52 3.53 -11.89
N GLY A 92 -8.41 4.79 -12.32
CA GLY A 92 -7.14 5.36 -12.78
C GLY A 92 -6.06 5.38 -11.69
N ARG A 93 -6.41 5.73 -10.45
CA ARG A 93 -5.47 5.68 -9.31
C ARG A 93 -5.05 4.26 -8.98
N GLU A 94 -5.99 3.32 -9.02
CA GLU A 94 -5.71 1.91 -8.80
C GLU A 94 -4.73 1.38 -9.84
N GLU A 95 -4.94 1.68 -11.12
CA GLU A 95 -4.06 1.22 -12.20
C GLU A 95 -2.65 1.83 -12.08
N ILE A 96 -2.54 3.12 -11.77
CA ILE A 96 -1.24 3.77 -11.50
C ILE A 96 -0.51 3.06 -10.35
N ASN A 97 -1.21 2.73 -9.27
CA ASN A 97 -0.62 2.02 -8.13
C ASN A 97 -0.18 0.60 -8.50
N ARG A 98 -0.95 -0.11 -9.34
CA ARG A 98 -0.58 -1.44 -9.86
C ARG A 98 0.68 -1.38 -10.74
N LEU A 99 0.80 -0.39 -11.60
CA LEU A 99 2.01 -0.19 -12.41
C LEU A 99 3.22 0.08 -11.52
N ARG A 100 3.07 0.94 -10.51
CA ARG A 100 4.13 1.24 -9.54
C ARG A 100 4.53 0.03 -8.70
N LEU A 101 3.58 -0.83 -8.35
CA LEU A 101 3.85 -2.10 -7.68
C LEU A 101 4.75 -3.00 -8.55
N LYS A 102 4.38 -3.19 -9.83
CA LYS A 102 5.17 -3.99 -10.79
C LYS A 102 6.58 -3.42 -10.97
N GLU A 103 6.71 -2.10 -11.04
CA GLU A 103 8.01 -1.42 -11.14
C GLU A 103 8.90 -1.73 -9.92
N LEU A 104 8.35 -1.61 -8.70
CA LEU A 104 9.11 -1.90 -7.47
C LEU A 104 9.47 -3.39 -7.35
N GLN A 105 8.58 -4.29 -7.75
CA GLN A 105 8.87 -5.73 -7.82
C GLN A 105 10.02 -6.02 -8.79
N PHE A 106 10.02 -5.39 -9.96
CA PHE A 106 11.13 -5.50 -10.91
C PHE A 106 12.44 -4.96 -10.32
N GLN A 107 12.41 -3.80 -9.66
CA GLN A 107 13.59 -3.22 -9.00
C GLN A 107 14.13 -4.15 -7.90
N LEU A 108 13.25 -4.77 -7.09
CA LEU A 108 13.63 -5.73 -6.06
C LEU A 108 14.31 -6.95 -6.68
N ASN A 109 13.71 -7.55 -7.70
CA ASN A 109 14.28 -8.70 -8.40
C ASN A 109 15.63 -8.37 -9.03
N HIS A 110 15.76 -7.19 -9.66
CA HIS A 110 17.03 -6.73 -10.20
C HIS A 110 18.11 -6.61 -9.11
N MET A 111 17.76 -6.06 -7.93
CA MET A 111 18.67 -5.99 -6.79
C MET A 111 19.11 -7.38 -6.31
N ILE A 112 18.18 -8.33 -6.21
CA ILE A 112 18.47 -9.71 -5.77
C ILE A 112 19.43 -10.38 -6.75
N THR A 113 19.14 -10.34 -8.06
CA THR A 113 20.00 -10.92 -9.09
C THR A 113 21.39 -10.29 -9.08
N ARG A 114 21.48 -8.97 -8.94
CA ARG A 114 22.76 -8.25 -8.85
C ARG A 114 23.56 -8.68 -7.62
N HIS A 115 22.92 -8.83 -6.47
CA HIS A 115 23.57 -9.30 -5.24
C HIS A 115 24.13 -10.72 -5.43
N GLN A 116 23.34 -11.63 -6.01
CA GLN A 116 23.78 -13.01 -6.31
C GLN A 116 24.98 -13.03 -7.27
N SER A 117 24.96 -12.20 -8.32
CA SER A 117 26.10 -12.06 -9.26
C SER A 117 27.37 -11.63 -8.54
N ILE A 118 27.29 -10.62 -7.66
CA ILE A 118 28.45 -10.13 -6.90
C ILE A 118 28.99 -11.22 -5.97
N LEU A 119 28.11 -12.00 -5.33
CA LEU A 119 28.53 -13.12 -4.49
C LEU A 119 29.25 -14.21 -5.29
N ALA A 120 28.75 -14.56 -6.47
CA ALA A 120 29.41 -15.53 -7.36
C ALA A 120 30.78 -15.01 -7.82
N GLU A 121 30.88 -13.75 -8.24
CA GLU A 121 32.15 -13.11 -8.61
C GLU A 121 33.16 -13.11 -7.44
N LEU A 122 32.71 -12.85 -6.22
CA LEU A 122 33.55 -12.94 -5.02
C LEU A 122 34.04 -14.37 -4.75
N GLN A 123 33.19 -15.37 -4.95
CA GLN A 123 33.59 -16.78 -4.83
C GLN A 123 34.68 -17.13 -5.84
N HIS A 124 34.52 -16.74 -7.11
CA HIS A 124 35.54 -16.95 -8.14
C HIS A 124 36.86 -16.25 -7.82
N LEU A 125 36.82 -15.00 -7.33
CA LEU A 125 38.04 -14.30 -6.91
C LEU A 125 38.73 -14.98 -5.73
N ASN A 126 37.98 -15.47 -4.74
CA ASN A 126 38.57 -16.20 -3.61
C ASN A 126 39.24 -17.50 -4.07
N LEU A 127 38.62 -18.24 -4.99
CA LEU A 127 39.23 -19.43 -5.59
C LEU A 127 40.51 -19.07 -6.37
N ALA A 128 40.47 -18.00 -7.16
CA ALA A 128 41.64 -17.52 -7.89
C ALA A 128 42.79 -17.16 -6.94
N ILE A 129 42.51 -16.42 -5.86
CA ILE A 129 43.52 -16.07 -4.84
C ILE A 129 44.15 -17.35 -4.25
N ASN A 130 43.34 -18.30 -3.82
CA ASN A 130 43.82 -19.55 -3.21
C ASN A 130 44.70 -20.39 -4.16
N VAL A 131 44.38 -20.44 -5.46
CA VAL A 131 45.23 -21.14 -6.45
C VAL A 131 46.53 -20.35 -6.70
N THR A 132 46.44 -19.03 -6.75
CA THR A 132 47.55 -18.12 -7.10
C THR A 132 48.62 -18.08 -6.00
N ASP A 133 48.21 -18.23 -4.73
CA ASP A 133 49.09 -18.26 -3.55
C ASP A 133 50.19 -19.34 -3.63
N SER A 134 49.97 -20.40 -4.41
CA SER A 134 50.92 -21.51 -4.53
C SER A 134 51.99 -21.31 -5.61
N GLN A 135 51.82 -20.38 -6.56
CA GLN A 135 52.61 -20.39 -7.81
C GLN A 135 53.03 -19.02 -8.39
N THR A 136 52.56 -17.89 -7.85
CA THR A 136 52.55 -16.63 -8.63
C THR A 136 53.30 -15.46 -7.97
N SER A 137 53.79 -14.53 -8.81
CA SER A 137 54.43 -13.29 -8.36
C SER A 137 53.48 -12.37 -7.59
N ALA A 138 54.01 -11.65 -6.60
CA ALA A 138 53.27 -10.76 -5.69
C ALA A 138 52.40 -9.69 -6.38
N PHE A 139 52.62 -9.42 -7.67
CA PHE A 139 51.85 -8.44 -8.44
C PHE A 139 50.45 -8.93 -8.80
N GLY A 140 50.27 -10.22 -9.11
CA GLY A 140 48.96 -10.79 -9.47
C GLY A 140 47.98 -10.78 -8.30
N LEU A 141 48.48 -11.12 -7.10
CA LEU A 141 47.72 -11.13 -5.85
C LEU A 141 47.08 -9.78 -5.54
N ARG A 142 47.84 -8.68 -5.64
CA ARG A 142 47.34 -7.32 -5.37
C ARG A 142 46.18 -6.93 -6.29
N SER A 143 46.20 -7.39 -7.54
CA SER A 143 45.11 -7.13 -8.50
C SER A 143 43.81 -7.82 -8.07
N PHE A 144 43.89 -9.09 -7.66
CA PHE A 144 42.73 -9.84 -7.16
C PHE A 144 42.18 -9.27 -5.85
N GLU A 145 43.06 -8.89 -4.91
CA GLU A 145 42.67 -8.23 -3.66
C GLU A 145 41.92 -6.91 -3.91
N ARG A 146 42.43 -6.09 -4.83
CA ARG A 146 41.75 -4.84 -5.24
C ARG A 146 40.39 -5.12 -5.86
N GLY A 147 40.29 -6.14 -6.73
CA GLY A 147 39.02 -6.59 -7.31
C GLY A 147 38.01 -7.00 -6.23
N LYS A 148 38.45 -7.77 -5.25
CA LYS A 148 37.65 -8.20 -4.09
C LYS A 148 37.15 -7.00 -3.29
N GLU A 149 38.01 -6.03 -2.98
CA GLU A 149 37.62 -4.82 -2.24
C GLU A 149 36.54 -4.01 -2.99
N LEU A 150 36.67 -3.87 -4.31
CA LEU A 150 35.67 -3.20 -5.14
C LEU A 150 34.32 -3.92 -5.15
N LEU A 151 34.33 -5.26 -5.21
CA LEU A 151 33.10 -6.05 -5.14
C LEU A 151 32.44 -5.95 -3.76
N LEU A 152 33.21 -5.97 -2.66
CA LEU A 152 32.68 -5.76 -1.32
C LEU A 152 32.02 -4.37 -1.17
N LYS A 153 32.64 -3.32 -1.75
CA LYS A 153 32.02 -1.98 -1.79
C LYS A 153 30.71 -1.97 -2.60
N LYS A 154 30.62 -2.72 -3.70
CA LYS A 154 29.37 -2.88 -4.46
C LYS A 154 28.32 -3.69 -3.70
N LEU A 155 28.74 -4.71 -2.95
CA LEU A 155 27.87 -5.54 -2.11
C LEU A 155 27.20 -4.69 -1.03
N ASN A 156 27.97 -3.80 -0.38
CA ASN A 156 27.45 -2.84 0.60
C ASN A 156 26.44 -1.84 0.01
N ARG A 157 26.45 -1.60 -1.30
CA ARG A 157 25.40 -0.79 -1.97
C ARG A 157 24.12 -1.59 -2.21
N CYS A 158 24.23 -2.92 -2.32
CA CYS A 158 23.11 -3.85 -2.39
C CYS A 158 22.72 -4.31 -0.97
N ASP A 159 22.59 -3.36 -0.06
CA ASP A 159 22.39 -3.60 1.36
C ASP A 159 21.01 -4.21 1.66
N GLN A 160 20.95 -5.02 2.72
CA GLN A 160 19.71 -5.59 3.23
C GLN A 160 18.73 -4.48 3.65
N ARG A 161 19.24 -3.32 4.10
CA ARG A 161 18.41 -2.14 4.40
C ARG A 161 17.75 -1.55 3.16
N ALA A 162 18.44 -1.51 2.02
CA ALA A 162 17.87 -1.01 0.77
C ALA A 162 16.78 -1.96 0.25
N ARG A 163 17.02 -3.27 0.35
CA ARG A 163 16.04 -4.31 0.05
C ARG A 163 14.78 -4.18 0.91
N ALA A 164 14.94 -4.11 2.23
CA ALA A 164 13.82 -3.98 3.17
C ALA A 164 12.98 -2.70 2.92
N LYS A 165 13.62 -1.60 2.47
CA LYS A 165 12.90 -0.38 2.08
C LYS A 165 12.00 -0.59 0.85
N ILE A 166 12.46 -1.36 -0.15
CA ILE A 166 11.64 -1.66 -1.33
C ILE A 166 10.51 -2.61 -0.95
N GLU A 167 10.79 -3.66 -0.18
CA GLU A 167 9.79 -4.60 0.34
C GLU A 167 8.71 -3.88 1.16
N GLY A 168 9.09 -2.95 2.04
CA GLY A 168 8.13 -2.13 2.79
C GLY A 168 7.24 -1.25 1.90
N LYS A 169 7.77 -0.71 0.80
CA LYS A 169 6.97 0.06 -0.17
C LYS A 169 5.99 -0.83 -0.95
N ILE A 170 6.42 -2.04 -1.32
CA ILE A 170 5.57 -3.05 -1.97
C ILE A 170 4.40 -3.39 -1.05
N ALA A 171 4.66 -3.79 0.19
CA ALA A 171 3.62 -4.14 1.16
C ALA A 171 2.60 -3.01 1.39
N MET A 172 3.07 -1.76 1.47
CA MET A 172 2.20 -0.59 1.59
C MET A 172 1.30 -0.41 0.36
N LEU A 173 1.84 -0.57 -0.86
CA LEU A 173 1.04 -0.48 -2.09
C LEU A 173 0.04 -1.62 -2.22
N GLU A 174 0.41 -2.84 -1.82
CA GLU A 174 -0.51 -3.98 -1.79
C GLU A 174 -1.70 -3.71 -0.87
N HIS A 175 -1.46 -3.15 0.33
CA HIS A 175 -2.53 -2.74 1.23
C HIS A 175 -3.40 -1.63 0.63
N ILE A 176 -2.81 -0.66 -0.06
CA ILE A 176 -3.57 0.42 -0.73
C ILE A 176 -4.44 -0.17 -1.86
N ILE A 177 -3.90 -1.06 -2.68
CA ILE A 177 -4.63 -1.72 -3.76
C ILE A 177 -5.78 -2.58 -3.20
N ALA A 178 -5.52 -3.36 -2.15
CA ALA A 178 -6.54 -4.16 -1.47
C ALA A 178 -7.69 -3.29 -0.93
N SER A 179 -7.40 -2.06 -0.48
CA SER A 179 -8.44 -1.14 0.00
C SER A 179 -9.38 -0.60 -1.09
N TYR A 180 -9.02 -0.73 -2.37
CA TYR A 180 -9.90 -0.38 -3.49
C TYR A 180 -10.83 -1.53 -3.90
N GLN A 181 -10.51 -2.77 -3.55
CA GLN A 181 -11.38 -3.89 -3.88
C GLN A 181 -12.69 -3.73 -3.12
N PRO A 182 -13.85 -3.70 -3.81
CA PRO A 182 -15.12 -3.74 -3.12
C PRO A 182 -15.09 -5.00 -2.26
N GLN A 183 -15.32 -4.84 -0.95
CA GLN A 183 -15.57 -6.01 -0.14
C GLN A 183 -16.71 -6.75 -0.82
N PRO A 184 -16.55 -8.05 -1.13
CA PRO A 184 -17.67 -8.83 -1.63
C PRO A 184 -18.80 -8.51 -0.68
N ALA A 185 -19.96 -8.10 -1.22
CA ALA A 185 -21.13 -7.93 -0.39
C ALA A 185 -21.22 -9.23 0.36
N GLU A 186 -20.88 -9.22 1.65
CA GLU A 186 -21.05 -10.38 2.50
C GLU A 186 -22.52 -10.63 2.34
N GLU A 187 -22.83 -11.66 1.56
CA GLU A 187 -24.18 -12.15 1.43
C GLU A 187 -24.55 -12.35 2.88
N MET A 188 -25.36 -11.44 3.40
CA MET A 188 -26.05 -11.66 4.65
C MET A 188 -26.94 -12.84 4.28
N GLU A 189 -26.37 -14.05 4.36
CA GLU A 189 -27.12 -15.25 4.58
C GLU A 189 -27.97 -14.86 5.77
N ASP A 190 -29.24 -14.67 5.46
CA ASP A 190 -30.32 -14.42 6.38
C ASP A 190 -30.18 -15.57 7.38
N VAL A 191 -29.46 -15.32 8.48
CA VAL A 191 -29.33 -16.27 9.58
C VAL A 191 -30.71 -16.29 10.16
N GLY A 192 -31.53 -17.13 9.53
CA GLY A 192 -32.87 -17.46 9.96
C GLY A 192 -32.77 -17.68 11.44
N THR A 193 -33.66 -17.00 12.15
CA THR A 193 -33.88 -17.03 13.59
C THR A 193 -34.28 -18.43 14.05
N GLY A 194 -33.43 -19.42 13.80
CA GLY A 194 -33.42 -20.71 14.41
C GLY A 194 -32.80 -20.56 15.79
N SER A 195 -33.64 -20.21 16.76
CA SER A 195 -33.39 -20.40 18.19
C SER A 195 -32.73 -21.76 18.44
N LYS A 196 -31.40 -21.79 18.50
CA LYS A 196 -30.63 -22.89 19.05
C LYS A 196 -29.83 -22.32 20.22
N LEU A 197 -30.29 -22.68 21.40
CA LEU A 197 -29.61 -22.58 22.68
C LEU A 197 -28.12 -22.87 22.49
N VAL A 198 -27.29 -21.86 22.77
CA VAL A 198 -25.83 -21.94 22.76
C VAL A 198 -25.38 -22.82 23.93
N PRO A 199 -24.68 -23.95 23.73
CA PRO A 199 -23.90 -24.55 24.79
C PRO A 199 -22.59 -23.77 24.91
N ALA A 200 -22.29 -23.32 26.13
CA ALA A 200 -21.06 -22.65 26.49
C ALA A 200 -19.84 -23.51 26.14
N TYR A 201 -18.96 -23.03 25.24
CA TYR A 201 -17.62 -23.60 25.08
C TYR A 201 -16.54 -22.53 24.87
N ILE A 202 -15.75 -22.37 25.94
CA ILE A 202 -14.28 -22.45 26.02
C ILE A 202 -13.45 -21.57 25.05
N ASN A 203 -12.75 -20.62 25.68
CA ASN A 203 -11.55 -19.94 25.19
C ASN A 203 -10.52 -20.93 24.59
N VAL A 204 -10.31 -20.85 23.27
CA VAL A 204 -9.11 -21.42 22.63
C VAL A 204 -8.36 -20.29 21.93
N LEU A 205 -7.25 -19.89 22.55
CA LEU A 205 -6.21 -19.05 21.97
C LEU A 205 -5.66 -19.68 20.67
N PRO A 206 -5.48 -18.93 19.57
CA PRO A 206 -4.80 -19.47 18.40
C PRO A 206 -3.30 -19.60 18.67
N LYS A 207 -2.84 -20.86 18.79
CA LYS A 207 -1.43 -21.24 18.72
C LYS A 207 -0.93 -21.12 17.28
N GLY A 208 0.18 -20.40 17.11
CA GLY A 208 1.27 -20.75 16.20
C GLY A 208 0.98 -20.69 14.69
N TYR A 209 1.29 -19.56 14.07
CA TYR A 209 1.63 -19.55 12.64
C TYR A 209 2.96 -20.28 12.44
N LYS A 210 2.92 -21.49 11.87
CA LYS A 210 4.09 -22.14 11.28
C LYS A 210 4.23 -21.60 9.86
N VAL A 211 5.34 -20.89 9.61
CA VAL A 211 5.77 -20.55 8.24
C VAL A 211 6.26 -21.83 7.59
N SER A 212 5.51 -22.33 6.61
CA SER A 212 5.88 -23.47 5.78
C SER A 212 7.01 -23.06 4.84
N SER A 213 8.15 -23.73 4.93
CA SER A 213 9.39 -23.43 4.20
C SER A 213 9.66 -24.41 3.06
N ASP A 214 8.62 -24.89 2.37
CA ASP A 214 8.79 -25.88 1.31
C ASP A 214 8.26 -25.43 -0.05
N ASN A 215 9.19 -25.45 -1.00
CA ASN A 215 9.01 -25.60 -2.46
C ASN A 215 8.51 -24.40 -3.28
N ILE A 216 9.45 -23.49 -3.58
CA ILE A 216 9.45 -22.81 -4.89
C ILE A 216 10.59 -23.41 -5.72
N ARG A 217 10.28 -24.46 -6.48
CA ARG A 217 11.12 -24.87 -7.63
C ARG A 217 10.91 -23.83 -8.74
N LEU A 218 11.82 -22.86 -8.81
CA LEU A 218 11.96 -21.98 -9.96
C LEU A 218 12.57 -22.79 -11.12
N THR A 219 11.71 -23.36 -11.97
CA THR A 219 12.13 -23.73 -13.32
C THR A 219 12.29 -22.45 -14.11
N CYS A 220 13.54 -22.01 -14.30
CA CYS A 220 13.87 -20.94 -15.24
C CYS A 220 13.49 -21.38 -16.66
N PRO A 221 12.59 -20.69 -17.37
CA PRO A 221 12.54 -20.83 -18.81
C PRO A 221 13.80 -20.20 -19.39
N GLN A 222 14.51 -20.95 -20.25
CA GLN A 222 15.57 -20.41 -21.11
C GLN A 222 14.94 -19.32 -22.00
N ILE A 223 15.07 -18.06 -21.59
CA ILE A 223 14.74 -16.92 -22.45
C ILE A 223 15.91 -16.77 -23.41
N SER A 224 15.69 -17.28 -24.62
CA SER A 224 16.52 -17.04 -25.80
C SER A 224 16.80 -15.55 -25.91
N ARG A 225 18.09 -15.17 -25.82
CA ARG A 225 18.59 -13.83 -26.13
C ARG A 225 18.30 -13.52 -27.60
N GLN A 226 17.13 -12.98 -27.91
CA GLN A 226 16.93 -12.26 -29.15
C GLN A 226 17.33 -10.80 -28.93
N LEU A 227 18.36 -10.45 -29.68
CA LEU A 227 19.00 -9.15 -29.89
C LEU A 227 17.97 -8.01 -29.94
N PHE A 228 18.05 -7.08 -28.99
CA PHE A 228 17.48 -5.75 -29.18
C PHE A 228 18.31 -4.99 -30.23
N PRO A 229 17.70 -4.37 -31.24
CA PRO A 229 18.43 -3.56 -32.21
C PRO A 229 18.99 -2.29 -31.53
N PRO A 230 20.12 -1.75 -32.02
CA PRO A 230 20.73 -0.55 -31.47
C PRO A 230 19.80 0.66 -31.66
N TYR A 231 19.69 1.46 -30.61
CA TYR A 231 18.98 2.74 -30.62
C TYR A 231 19.52 3.64 -31.74
N TYR A 232 18.65 4.00 -32.68
CA TYR A 232 18.92 5.03 -33.67
C TYR A 232 19.09 6.38 -32.96
N LEU A 233 20.26 6.97 -33.12
CA LEU A 233 20.56 8.37 -32.80
C LEU A 233 19.65 9.26 -33.65
N TYR A 234 18.82 10.07 -33.00
CA TYR A 234 18.05 11.11 -33.68
C TYR A 234 18.99 12.16 -34.29
N PRO A 235 18.76 12.61 -35.54
CA PRO A 235 19.53 13.71 -36.11
C PRO A 235 19.20 15.05 -35.41
N PRO A 236 20.14 15.99 -35.35
CA PRO A 236 19.95 17.28 -34.71
C PRO A 236 18.94 18.14 -35.48
N VAL A 237 18.09 18.84 -34.72
CA VAL A 237 17.13 19.82 -35.22
C VAL A 237 17.88 21.06 -35.69
N PRO A 238 17.67 21.56 -36.93
CA PRO A 238 18.29 22.79 -37.39
C PRO A 238 17.70 24.02 -36.66
N ALA A 239 18.56 24.98 -36.33
CA ALA A 239 18.18 26.22 -35.67
C ALA A 239 17.29 27.09 -36.58
N PRO A 240 16.34 27.86 -36.01
CA PRO A 240 15.51 28.78 -36.76
C PRO A 240 16.35 29.95 -37.30
N VAL A 241 16.10 30.30 -38.57
CA VAL A 241 16.67 31.45 -39.29
C VAL A 241 15.98 32.74 -38.86
#